data_AF-A0A3D2MVP4-F1
#
_entry.id   AF-A0A3D2MVP4-F1
#
_cell.length_a   1.000
_cell.length_b   1.000
_cell.length_c   1.000
_cell.angle_alpha   90.00
_cell.angle_beta   90.00
_cell.angle_gamma   90.00
#
_symmetry.space_group_name_H-M   'P 1'
#
loop_
_entity.id
_entity.type
_entity.pdbx_description
1 polymer ?
#
loop_
_entity_poly.entity_id
_entity_poly.type
_entity_poly.pdbx_seq_one_letter_code
_entity_poly.pdbx_strand_id
1 'polypeptide(L)'
;MIRFILLLTLVLNPLIAEAHRFAPSALDVRALGNGDVSVVWKTPVQATSNVPMLPELPPECDRIAETPWFPEGTGKVLRQQWRCSGESLEGLSLAISGLAANQSSAVVSVRPRPEVFFQAVLSANNP
;
A
#
# COMPACT_ATOMS: atom_id res chain seq x y z
N MET A 1 14.31 -43.09 -30.18
CA MET A 1 13.26 -42.15 -30.63
C MET A 1 12.43 -41.62 -29.48
N ILE A 2 11.78 -42.46 -28.65
CA ILE A 2 10.97 -42.03 -27.48
C ILE A 2 11.69 -41.09 -26.51
N ARG A 3 12.97 -41.35 -26.20
CA ARG A 3 13.78 -40.47 -25.33
C ARG A 3 13.99 -39.07 -25.89
N PHE A 4 14.15 -38.96 -27.21
CA PHE A 4 14.31 -37.68 -27.90
C PHE A 4 13.01 -36.88 -27.90
N ILE A 5 11.87 -37.58 -28.06
CA ILE A 5 10.53 -36.97 -28.01
C ILE A 5 10.25 -36.44 -26.59
N LEU A 6 10.58 -37.21 -25.55
CA LEU A 6 10.44 -36.80 -24.14
C LEU A 6 11.29 -35.55 -23.81
N LEU A 7 12.56 -35.53 -24.24
CA LEU A 7 13.43 -34.37 -24.07
C LEU A 7 12.90 -33.14 -24.80
N LEU A 8 12.40 -33.32 -26.02
CA LEU A 8 11.84 -32.24 -26.83
C LEU A 8 10.58 -31.65 -26.16
N THR A 9 9.68 -32.50 -25.65
CA THR A 9 8.47 -32.04 -24.92
C THR A 9 8.78 -31.30 -23.62
N LEU A 10 9.90 -31.61 -22.96
CA LEU A 10 10.29 -30.94 -21.71
C LEU A 10 10.86 -29.53 -21.97
N VAL A 11 11.59 -29.34 -23.07
CA VAL A 11 12.18 -28.04 -23.44
C VAL A 11 11.13 -27.09 -24.04
N LEU A 12 10.10 -27.63 -24.70
CA LEU A 12 9.03 -26.87 -25.35
C LEU A 12 7.85 -26.52 -24.43
N ASN A 13 7.88 -26.90 -23.15
CA ASN A 13 6.93 -26.40 -22.17
C ASN A 13 7.50 -25.11 -21.56
N PRO A 14 7.11 -23.91 -22.02
CA PRO A 14 7.33 -22.73 -21.21
C PRO A 14 6.55 -22.95 -19.92
N LEU A 15 7.27 -23.16 -18.82
CA LEU A 15 6.71 -22.92 -17.50
C LEU A 15 6.19 -21.49 -17.57
N ILE A 16 4.87 -21.33 -17.60
CA ILE A 16 4.23 -20.02 -17.43
C ILE A 16 4.60 -19.61 -16.01
N ALA A 17 5.76 -18.97 -15.89
CA ALA A 17 6.17 -18.31 -14.68
C ALA A 17 5.28 -17.09 -14.56
N GLU A 18 4.11 -17.28 -13.95
CA GLU A 18 3.37 -16.20 -13.30
C GLU A 18 4.31 -15.66 -12.23
N ALA A 19 5.21 -14.75 -12.62
CA ALA A 19 5.93 -13.92 -11.68
C ALA A 19 4.86 -13.17 -10.90
N HIS A 20 4.52 -13.67 -9.71
CA HIS A 20 3.50 -13.08 -8.85
C HIS A 20 3.78 -11.58 -8.82
N ARG A 21 2.85 -10.77 -9.34
CA ARG A 21 3.07 -9.34 -9.45
C ARG A 21 3.23 -8.77 -8.05
N PHE A 22 4.48 -8.59 -7.66
CA PHE A 22 4.88 -8.01 -6.41
C PHE A 22 4.77 -6.49 -6.55
N ALA A 23 3.55 -5.98 -6.52
CA ALA A 23 3.27 -4.55 -6.46
C ALA A 23 2.72 -4.23 -5.07
N PRO A 24 3.59 -4.12 -4.04
CA PRO A 24 3.13 -3.77 -2.69
C PRO A 24 2.49 -2.39 -2.72
N SER A 25 1.48 -2.20 -1.89
CA SER A 25 0.89 -0.89 -1.69
C SER A 25 1.84 0.00 -0.88
N ALA A 26 1.64 1.31 -0.95
CA ALA A 26 2.47 2.27 -0.25
C ALA A 26 1.61 3.37 0.38
N LEU A 27 1.83 3.59 1.68
CA LEU A 27 1.25 4.69 2.44
C LEU A 27 2.38 5.65 2.83
N ASP A 28 2.25 6.91 2.48
CA ASP A 28 3.14 7.98 2.94
C ASP A 28 2.32 8.98 3.74
N VAL A 29 2.69 9.19 5.01
CA VAL A 29 2.01 10.09 5.97
C VAL A 29 3.03 11.10 6.48
N ARG A 30 2.76 12.39 6.33
CA ARG A 30 3.70 13.45 6.71
C ARG A 30 3.00 14.56 7.47
N ALA A 31 3.47 14.87 8.67
CA ALA A 31 3.12 16.10 9.35
C ALA A 31 3.64 17.30 8.56
N LEU A 32 2.80 18.31 8.37
CA LEU A 32 3.13 19.59 7.74
C LEU A 32 3.28 20.72 8.77
N GLY A 33 2.90 20.47 10.03
CA GLY A 33 2.84 21.44 11.12
C GLY A 33 1.39 21.90 11.38
N ASN A 34 1.14 22.49 12.56
CA ASN A 34 -0.18 22.99 12.98
C ASN A 34 -1.33 21.95 12.87
N GLY A 35 -1.01 20.66 13.02
CA GLY A 35 -1.96 19.57 12.89
C GLY A 35 -2.34 19.21 11.44
N ASP A 36 -1.81 19.88 10.42
CA ASP A 36 -2.01 19.49 9.03
C ASP A 36 -1.13 18.30 8.66
N VAL A 37 -1.73 17.33 7.96
CA VAL A 37 -1.08 16.07 7.58
C VAL A 37 -1.35 15.77 6.11
N SER A 38 -0.28 15.50 5.35
CA SER A 38 -0.38 14.98 3.99
C SER A 38 -0.38 13.46 4.01
N VAL A 39 -1.34 12.86 3.31
CA VAL A 39 -1.45 11.41 3.17
C VAL A 39 -1.51 11.03 1.70
N VAL A 40 -0.66 10.09 1.30
CA VAL A 40 -0.64 9.55 -0.06
C VAL A 40 -0.75 8.03 0.03
N TRP A 41 -1.77 7.48 -0.61
CA TRP A 41 -2.01 6.06 -0.70
C TRP A 41 -1.90 5.60 -2.14
N LYS A 42 -0.97 4.68 -2.40
CA LYS A 42 -0.79 4.03 -3.70
C LYS A 42 -1.08 2.54 -3.56
N THR A 43 -1.92 2.02 -4.44
CA THR A 43 -2.28 0.60 -4.45
C THR A 43 -2.40 0.10 -5.88
N PRO A 44 -2.19 -1.20 -6.17
CA PRO A 44 -2.42 -1.76 -7.51
C PRO A 44 -3.82 -1.48 -8.04
N VAL A 45 -3.94 -1.30 -9.37
CA VAL A 45 -5.27 -1.17 -10.01
C VAL A 45 -6.05 -2.49 -9.95
N GLN A 46 -5.34 -3.61 -10.09
CA GLN A 46 -5.91 -4.95 -9.96
C GLN A 46 -5.95 -5.35 -8.49
N ALA A 47 -7.15 -5.57 -7.97
CA ALA A 47 -7.37 -6.13 -6.65
C ALA A 47 -7.53 -7.66 -6.75
N THR A 48 -7.09 -8.37 -5.71
CA THR A 48 -7.27 -9.82 -5.55
C THR A 48 -8.59 -10.16 -4.85
N SER A 49 -9.29 -9.14 -4.32
CA SER A 49 -10.52 -9.25 -3.55
C SER A 49 -11.43 -8.04 -3.79
N ASN A 50 -12.72 -8.20 -3.49
CA ASN A 50 -13.71 -7.11 -3.49
C ASN A 50 -13.71 -6.31 -2.18
N VAL A 51 -12.93 -6.72 -1.17
CA VAL A 51 -12.78 -5.98 0.09
C VAL A 51 -11.88 -4.77 -0.15
N PRO A 52 -12.32 -3.53 0.12
CA PRO A 52 -11.46 -2.36 0.00
C PRO A 52 -10.22 -2.45 0.89
N MET A 53 -9.08 -2.03 0.36
CA MET A 53 -7.83 -1.90 1.11
C MET A 53 -7.43 -0.43 1.17
N LEU A 54 -7.61 0.18 2.34
CA LEU A 54 -7.52 1.63 2.54
C LEU A 54 -6.84 1.96 3.87
N PRO A 55 -6.06 3.06 3.94
CA PRO A 55 -5.60 3.61 5.20
C PRO A 55 -6.78 3.98 6.10
N GLU A 56 -6.68 3.65 7.38
CA GLU A 56 -7.64 4.04 8.39
C GLU A 56 -7.30 5.44 8.92
N LEU A 57 -8.32 6.28 9.07
CA LEU A 57 -8.18 7.61 9.64
C LEU A 57 -8.08 7.47 11.17
N PRO A 58 -7.03 7.99 11.83
CA PRO A 58 -6.94 7.96 13.28
C PRO A 58 -8.11 8.72 13.94
N PRO A 59 -8.62 8.29 15.10
CA PRO A 59 -9.72 8.96 15.80
C PRO A 59 -9.46 10.43 16.15
N GLU A 60 -8.19 10.80 16.29
CA GLU A 60 -7.72 12.14 16.64
C GLU A 60 -7.63 13.09 15.43
N CYS A 61 -8.02 12.61 14.23
CA CYS A 61 -7.87 13.31 12.96
C CYS A 61 -9.17 13.36 12.15
N ASP A 62 -9.35 14.46 11.43
CA ASP A 62 -10.42 14.65 10.46
C ASP A 62 -9.87 14.70 9.04
N ARG A 63 -10.55 14.06 8.08
CA ARG A 63 -10.22 14.19 6.66
C ARG A 63 -10.86 15.47 6.10
N ILE A 64 -10.01 16.42 5.70
CA ILE A 64 -10.46 17.74 5.23
C ILE A 64 -10.48 17.88 3.72
N ALA A 65 -9.69 17.06 3.00
CA ALA A 65 -9.67 17.04 1.55
C ALA A 65 -9.20 15.68 1.02
N GLU A 66 -9.65 15.33 -0.18
CA GLU A 66 -9.16 14.18 -0.93
C GLU A 66 -9.26 14.41 -2.45
N THR A 67 -8.40 13.75 -3.20
CA THR A 67 -8.49 13.72 -4.67
C THR A 67 -9.36 12.54 -5.11
N PRO A 68 -9.94 12.58 -6.33
CA PRO A 68 -10.30 11.35 -7.00
C PRO A 68 -9.09 10.42 -7.14
N TRP A 69 -9.35 9.13 -7.33
CA TRP A 69 -8.32 8.18 -7.72
C TRP A 69 -7.76 8.54 -9.10
N PHE A 70 -6.44 8.55 -9.24
CA PHE A 70 -5.78 8.73 -10.54
C PHE A 70 -4.76 7.62 -10.80
N PRO A 71 -4.62 7.17 -12.06
CA PRO A 71 -3.70 6.09 -12.41
C PRO A 71 -2.24 6.55 -12.33
N GLU A 72 -1.36 5.67 -11.84
CA GLU A 72 0.09 5.89 -11.81
C GLU A 72 0.84 4.57 -12.02
N GLY A 73 1.36 4.37 -13.24
CA GLY A 73 1.99 3.11 -13.64
C GLY A 73 0.99 1.95 -13.59
N THR A 74 1.33 0.88 -12.85
CA THR A 74 0.44 -0.28 -12.61
C THR A 74 -0.51 -0.10 -11.43
N GLY A 75 -0.44 1.05 -10.74
CA GLY A 75 -1.23 1.39 -9.58
C GLY A 75 -2.18 2.55 -9.81
N LYS A 76 -2.91 2.88 -8.74
CA LYS A 76 -3.73 4.08 -8.60
C LYS A 76 -3.37 4.77 -7.29
N VAL A 77 -3.49 6.09 -7.29
CA VAL A 77 -3.10 6.94 -6.17
C VAL A 77 -4.31 7.73 -5.68
N LEU A 78 -4.42 7.81 -4.35
CA LEU A 78 -5.34 8.65 -3.62
C LEU A 78 -4.49 9.60 -2.76
N ARG A 79 -4.74 10.91 -2.87
CA ARG A 79 -4.13 11.91 -1.99
C ARG A 79 -5.19 12.44 -1.06
N GLN A 80 -4.85 12.57 0.21
CA GLN A 80 -5.72 13.10 1.24
C GLN A 80 -4.96 14.15 2.06
N GLN A 81 -5.73 15.05 2.67
CA GLN A 81 -5.26 15.92 3.74
C GLN A 81 -6.06 15.64 4.99
N TRP A 82 -5.37 15.47 6.10
CA TRP A 82 -5.98 15.31 7.42
C TRP A 82 -5.62 16.50 8.31
N ARG A 83 -6.50 16.76 9.28
CA ARG A 83 -6.37 17.74 10.35
C ARG A 83 -6.42 16.98 11.66
N CYS A 84 -5.30 16.88 12.36
CA CYS A 84 -5.20 16.19 13.63
C CYS A 84 -5.15 17.20 14.78
N SER A 85 -5.62 16.78 15.96
CA SER A 85 -5.65 17.63 17.16
C SER A 85 -4.26 17.96 17.73
N GLY A 86 -3.25 17.12 17.49
CA GLY A 86 -1.86 17.33 17.92
C GLY A 86 -0.99 18.01 16.86
N GLU A 87 0.12 18.61 17.30
CA GLU A 87 1.09 19.28 16.40
C GLU A 87 1.98 18.28 15.63
N SER A 88 2.01 17.01 16.04
CA SER A 88 2.82 15.94 15.43
C SER A 88 2.02 14.64 15.33
N LEU A 89 2.51 13.68 14.55
CA LEU A 89 1.89 12.34 14.47
C LEU A 89 2.36 11.37 15.58
N GLU A 90 3.20 11.83 16.52
CA GLU A 90 3.70 10.96 17.60
C GLU A 90 2.54 10.50 18.49
N GLY A 91 2.48 9.20 18.76
CA GLY A 91 1.40 8.59 19.55
C GLY A 91 0.13 8.22 18.75
N LEU A 92 0.00 8.66 17.50
CA LEU A 92 -1.10 8.23 16.64
C LEU A 92 -0.88 6.82 16.09
N SER A 93 -1.94 6.03 16.06
CA SER A 93 -1.93 4.72 15.44
C SER A 93 -2.33 4.82 13.97
N LEU A 94 -1.49 4.30 13.07
CA LEU A 94 -1.78 4.17 11.65
C LEU A 94 -2.05 2.70 11.35
N ALA A 95 -3.14 2.42 10.64
CA ALA A 95 -3.53 1.06 10.25
C ALA A 95 -4.02 1.03 8.81
N ILE A 96 -3.99 -0.15 8.19
CA ILE A 96 -4.53 -0.36 6.84
C ILE A 96 -5.54 -1.51 6.88
N SER A 97 -6.79 -1.15 6.60
CA SER A 97 -7.89 -2.11 6.45
C SER A 97 -7.66 -3.02 5.24
N GLY A 98 -8.18 -4.25 5.29
CA GLY A 98 -8.30 -5.12 4.11
C GLY A 98 -7.01 -5.81 3.63
N LEU A 99 -5.88 -5.67 4.31
CA LEU A 99 -4.60 -6.32 3.96
C LEU A 99 -4.72 -7.85 3.81
N ALA A 100 -5.37 -8.51 4.77
CA ALA A 100 -5.57 -9.96 4.76
C ALA A 100 -6.44 -10.43 3.59
N ALA A 101 -7.57 -9.75 3.37
CA ALA A 101 -8.49 -10.09 2.28
C ALA A 101 -7.86 -9.89 0.90
N ASN A 102 -6.93 -8.95 0.77
CA ASN A 102 -6.20 -8.68 -0.47
C ASN A 102 -4.90 -9.48 -0.59
N GLN A 103 -4.56 -10.33 0.37
CA GLN A 103 -3.29 -11.08 0.42
C GLN A 103 -2.09 -10.17 0.15
N SER A 104 -2.15 -8.96 0.69
CA SER A 104 -1.23 -7.88 0.34
C SER A 104 -0.47 -7.37 1.57
N SER A 105 0.56 -6.59 1.28
CA SER A 105 1.35 -5.85 2.25
C SER A 105 1.48 -4.41 1.79
N ALA A 106 1.71 -3.50 2.73
CA ALA A 106 1.94 -2.10 2.44
C ALA A 106 3.23 -1.60 3.10
N VAL A 107 4.04 -0.88 2.33
CA VAL A 107 5.15 -0.09 2.90
C VAL A 107 4.55 1.20 3.46
N VAL A 108 4.71 1.42 4.75
CA VAL A 108 4.22 2.61 5.45
C VAL A 108 5.41 3.48 5.80
N SER A 109 5.40 4.70 5.26
CA SER A 109 6.42 5.73 5.46
C SER A 109 5.80 6.87 6.27
N VAL A 110 6.37 7.18 7.43
CA VAL A 110 5.82 8.17 8.36
C VAL A 110 6.86 9.24 8.65
N ARG A 111 6.45 10.50 8.53
CA ARG A 111 7.21 11.64 9.02
C ARG A 111 6.39 12.37 10.08
N PRO A 112 6.53 12.00 11.36
CA PRO A 112 5.73 12.58 12.43
C PRO A 112 6.10 14.05 12.72
N ARG A 113 7.33 14.42 12.36
CA ARG A 113 7.85 15.78 12.26
C ARG A 113 8.66 15.88 10.95
N PRO A 114 8.87 17.09 10.38
CA PRO A 114 9.56 17.25 9.09
C PRO A 114 10.94 16.56 9.01
N GLU A 115 11.67 16.52 10.13
CA GLU A 115 13.02 15.99 10.29
C GLU A 115 13.10 14.53 10.70
N VAL A 116 11.99 13.91 11.10
CA VAL A 116 11.93 12.53 11.61
C VAL A 116 11.31 11.62 10.55
N PHE A 117 11.91 10.45 10.31
CA PHE A 117 11.42 9.48 9.34
C PHE A 117 11.42 8.05 9.89
N PHE A 118 10.30 7.37 9.74
CA PHE A 118 10.12 5.96 10.04
C PHE A 118 9.55 5.22 8.84
N GLN A 119 9.90 3.94 8.73
CA GLN A 119 9.32 3.05 7.74
C GLN A 119 9.07 1.67 8.32
N ALA A 120 7.92 1.10 8.00
CA ALA A 120 7.56 -0.27 8.36
C ALA A 120 6.81 -0.94 7.20
N VAL A 121 6.71 -2.27 7.25
CA VAL A 121 5.84 -3.04 6.35
C VAL A 121 4.68 -3.56 7.17
N LEU A 122 3.46 -3.19 6.79
CA LEU A 122 2.23 -3.73 7.37
C LEU A 122 1.72 -4.89 6.51
N SER A 123 1.21 -5.91 7.18
CA SER A 123 0.72 -7.15 6.58
C SER A 123 -0.45 -7.70 7.38
N ALA A 124 -1.12 -8.76 6.89
CA ALA A 124 -2.23 -9.39 7.62
C ALA A 124 -1.92 -9.75 9.09
N ASN A 125 -0.67 -10.09 9.41
CA ASN A 125 -0.25 -10.49 10.75
C ASN A 125 0.24 -9.32 11.61
N ASN A 126 0.48 -8.16 11.01
CA ASN A 126 0.91 -6.93 11.65
C ASN A 126 0.31 -5.76 10.86
N PRO A 127 -1.00 -5.51 11.01
CA PRO A 127 -1.79 -4.66 10.12
C PRO A 127 -1.57 -3.16 10.29
#